data_AF-A0A957VVM0-F1
#
_entry.id   AF-A0A957VVM0-F1
#
_cell.length_a   1.000
_cell.length_b   1.000
_cell.length_c   1.000
_cell.angle_alpha   90.00
_cell.angle_beta   90.00
_cell.angle_gamma   90.00
#
_symmetry.space_group_name_H-M   'P 1'
#
loop_
_entity.id
_entity.type
_entity.pdbx_description
1 polymer ?
#
loop_
_entity_poly.entity_id
_entity_poly.type
_entity_poly.pdbx_seq_one_letter_code
_entity_poly.pdbx_strand_id
1 'polypeptide(L)'
;MSPVLEQLKADYGDDMRIIFRHLPLLNIHANARITAEAAEAAGAQGKFWEMHDLLFETQDDWNSLPESDMIEVLAGYAEQVGVADIEQFKSELEDGTYTPLVMAEVEQAVGADINSTPTLVVNRVIYPAQAFGLSYQGLEAFSKLMALRDNWFERPEQVIDPEKAYTATIQTEKGDIVVELFPDTAPVNVNSFAFLAEQGWYEDGTFHRVLPDFVAQGGDPTGTGVGFPGYRCGDEVTPARSFDEPGLVALANSGPNTNGSQFFITYAPTPNLNANFTIIGQVVEGMDVVEQITPRDPQQDVDAPPGDKIINIIVEEKN
;
A
#
# COMPACT_ATOMS: atom_id res chain seq x y z
N MET A 1 20.61 -6.42 -0.38
CA MET A 1 19.25 -5.98 -0.75
C MET A 1 18.76 -5.05 0.35
N SER A 2 17.91 -4.06 0.08
CA SER A 2 17.37 -3.21 1.17
C SER A 2 16.69 -4.08 2.24
N PRO A 3 16.92 -3.87 3.55
CA PRO A 3 16.28 -4.64 4.63
C PRO A 3 14.74 -4.69 4.51
N VAL A 4 14.15 -3.65 3.94
CA VAL A 4 12.70 -3.58 3.68
C VAL A 4 12.24 -4.63 2.68
N LEU A 5 13.00 -4.84 1.60
CA LEU A 5 12.69 -5.83 0.57
C LEU A 5 12.91 -7.26 1.10
N GLU A 6 13.89 -7.46 1.99
CA GLU A 6 14.09 -8.74 2.69
C GLU A 6 12.90 -9.07 3.59
N GLN A 7 12.43 -8.09 4.37
CA GLN A 7 11.27 -8.27 5.23
C GLN A 7 10.01 -8.61 4.42
N LEU A 8 9.72 -7.86 3.35
CA LEU A 8 8.60 -8.17 2.46
C LEU A 8 8.74 -9.58 1.87
N LYS A 9 9.95 -10.02 1.50
CA LYS A 9 10.15 -11.37 0.96
C LYS A 9 9.91 -12.45 2.02
N ALA A 10 10.29 -12.19 3.26
CA ALA A 10 10.02 -13.08 4.38
C ALA A 10 8.51 -13.20 4.67
N ASP A 11 7.78 -12.08 4.62
CA ASP A 11 6.37 -12.03 4.98
C ASP A 11 5.45 -12.60 3.88
N TYR A 12 5.80 -12.42 2.61
CA TYR A 12 4.97 -12.83 1.47
C TYR A 12 5.44 -14.12 0.77
N GLY A 13 6.67 -14.56 0.99
CA GLY A 13 7.19 -15.80 0.40
C GLY A 13 6.97 -15.89 -1.10
N ASP A 14 6.24 -16.93 -1.55
CA ASP A 14 5.98 -17.21 -2.96
C ASP A 14 4.96 -16.25 -3.61
N ASP A 15 4.18 -15.52 -2.80
CA ASP A 15 3.20 -14.53 -3.30
C ASP A 15 3.88 -13.25 -3.79
N MET A 16 5.19 -13.08 -3.54
CA MET A 16 5.96 -11.94 -4.01
C MET A 16 7.18 -12.34 -4.84
N ARG A 17 7.30 -11.71 -6.01
CA ARG A 17 8.50 -11.80 -6.85
C ARG A 17 9.20 -10.44 -6.92
N ILE A 18 10.45 -10.42 -6.49
CA ILE A 18 11.34 -9.26 -6.65
C ILE A 18 12.19 -9.47 -7.90
N ILE A 19 12.24 -8.44 -8.75
CA ILE A 19 13.07 -8.41 -9.96
C ILE A 19 13.93 -7.15 -9.91
N PHE A 20 15.25 -7.34 -9.96
CA PHE A 20 16.19 -6.24 -10.13
C PHE A 20 16.37 -5.93 -11.63
N ARG A 21 16.55 -4.65 -11.94
CA ARG A 21 16.82 -4.14 -13.29
C ARG A 21 17.83 -3.01 -13.21
N HIS A 22 18.86 -3.08 -14.06
CA HIS A 22 19.91 -2.08 -14.12
C HIS A 22 19.41 -0.79 -14.75
N LEU A 23 19.77 0.33 -14.11
CA LEU A 23 19.67 1.67 -14.69
C LEU A 23 20.87 2.52 -14.23
N PRO A 24 22.09 2.23 -14.71
CA PRO A 24 23.33 2.87 -14.23
C PRO A 24 23.49 4.38 -14.54
N LEU A 25 22.51 5.05 -15.18
CA LEU A 25 22.52 6.49 -15.49
C LEU A 25 23.86 7.00 -16.07
N LEU A 26 24.28 6.42 -17.20
CA LEU A 26 25.61 6.58 -17.80
C LEU A 26 26.06 8.02 -18.10
N ASN A 27 25.12 8.96 -18.20
CA ASN A 27 25.43 10.37 -18.46
C ASN A 27 26.00 11.11 -17.25
N ILE A 28 25.84 10.56 -16.05
CA ILE A 28 26.26 11.19 -14.79
C ILE A 28 27.18 10.31 -13.95
N HIS A 29 27.31 9.03 -14.30
CA HIS A 29 28.17 8.06 -13.60
C HIS A 29 29.06 7.30 -14.58
N ALA A 30 30.33 7.69 -14.67
CA ALA A 30 31.29 7.11 -15.62
C ALA A 30 31.50 5.60 -15.42
N ASN A 31 31.60 5.16 -14.15
CA ASN A 31 31.89 3.76 -13.81
C ASN A 31 30.62 2.90 -13.62
N ALA A 32 29.42 3.45 -13.78
CA ALA A 32 28.21 2.72 -13.42
C ALA A 32 27.88 1.55 -14.36
N ARG A 33 28.33 1.58 -15.62
CA ARG A 33 28.19 0.43 -16.53
C ARG A 33 29.04 -0.75 -16.05
N ILE A 34 30.33 -0.53 -15.82
CA ILE A 34 31.25 -1.61 -15.45
C ILE A 34 30.92 -2.19 -14.07
N THR A 35 30.40 -1.39 -13.13
CA THR A 35 29.92 -1.90 -11.84
C THR A 35 28.61 -2.68 -11.95
N ALA A 36 27.70 -2.30 -12.86
CA ALA A 36 26.51 -3.11 -13.18
C ALA A 36 26.90 -4.47 -13.76
N GLU A 37 27.87 -4.50 -14.69
CA GLU A 37 28.41 -5.75 -15.24
C GLU A 37 29.11 -6.61 -14.17
N ALA A 38 29.81 -5.99 -13.22
CA ALA A 38 30.43 -6.69 -12.11
C ALA A 38 29.42 -7.39 -11.20
N ALA A 39 28.27 -6.77 -10.94
CA ALA A 39 27.19 -7.42 -10.21
C ALA A 39 26.66 -8.66 -10.96
N GLU A 40 26.51 -8.57 -12.30
CA GLU A 40 26.08 -9.71 -13.12
C GLU A 40 27.13 -10.83 -13.20
N ALA A 41 28.42 -10.49 -13.36
CA ALA A 41 29.52 -11.46 -13.38
C ALA A 41 29.63 -12.22 -12.04
N ALA A 42 29.53 -11.51 -10.92
CA ALA A 42 29.41 -12.13 -9.61
C ALA A 42 28.12 -12.95 -9.49
N GLY A 43 27.01 -12.46 -10.04
CA GLY A 43 25.71 -13.13 -10.07
C GLY A 43 25.72 -14.46 -10.81
N ALA A 44 26.45 -14.58 -11.92
CA ALA A 44 26.65 -15.84 -12.63
C ALA A 44 27.37 -16.90 -11.77
N GLN A 45 28.07 -16.47 -10.72
CA GLN A 45 28.71 -17.31 -9.72
C GLN A 45 27.95 -17.35 -8.38
N GLY A 46 26.69 -16.89 -8.36
CA GLY A 46 25.80 -16.95 -7.19
C GLY A 46 26.02 -15.84 -6.15
N LYS A 47 26.72 -14.76 -6.52
CA LYS A 47 27.14 -13.66 -5.63
C LYS A 47 26.58 -12.28 -6.02
N PHE A 48 25.43 -12.27 -6.69
CA PHE A 48 24.82 -11.05 -7.21
C PHE A 48 24.57 -10.02 -6.10
N TRP A 49 23.86 -10.42 -5.03
CA TRP A 49 23.43 -9.50 -3.99
C TRP A 49 24.59 -9.04 -3.11
N GLU A 50 25.51 -9.94 -2.77
CA GLU A 50 26.70 -9.58 -2.00
C GLU A 50 27.58 -8.58 -2.78
N MET A 51 27.76 -8.79 -4.09
CA MET A 51 28.50 -7.84 -4.93
C MET A 51 27.76 -6.52 -5.10
N HIS A 52 26.46 -6.57 -5.39
CA HIS A 52 25.60 -5.40 -5.51
C HIS A 52 25.69 -4.52 -4.25
N ASP A 53 25.48 -5.10 -3.07
CA ASP A 53 25.45 -4.34 -1.83
C ASP A 53 26.81 -3.72 -1.52
N LEU A 54 27.89 -4.47 -1.69
CA LEU A 54 29.25 -3.97 -1.49
C LEU A 54 29.55 -2.78 -2.41
N LEU A 55 29.15 -2.85 -3.70
CA LEU A 55 29.33 -1.75 -4.65
C LEU A 55 28.63 -0.46 -4.20
N PHE A 56 27.42 -0.56 -3.65
CA PHE A 56 26.69 0.59 -3.12
C PHE A 56 27.32 1.13 -1.83
N GLU A 57 27.74 0.26 -0.92
CA GLU A 57 28.37 0.63 0.36
C GLU A 57 29.72 1.33 0.17
N THR A 58 30.45 0.98 -0.89
CA THR A 58 31.82 1.47 -1.19
C THR A 58 31.85 2.49 -2.32
N GLN A 59 30.71 3.07 -2.71
CA GLN A 59 30.61 3.93 -3.88
C GLN A 59 31.63 5.08 -3.90
N ASP A 60 31.91 5.68 -2.74
CA ASP A 60 32.88 6.78 -2.61
C ASP A 60 34.32 6.37 -2.94
N ASP A 61 34.66 5.09 -2.85
CA ASP A 61 36.01 4.58 -3.09
C ASP A 61 36.32 4.43 -4.58
N TRP A 62 35.30 4.12 -5.40
CA TRP A 62 35.47 3.75 -6.80
C TRP A 62 34.82 4.70 -7.81
N ASN A 63 33.86 5.54 -7.42
CA ASN A 63 33.06 6.34 -8.37
C ASN A 63 33.88 7.33 -9.23
N SER A 64 35.04 7.75 -8.73
CA SER A 64 35.91 8.76 -9.34
C SER A 64 37.19 8.17 -9.91
N LEU A 65 37.38 6.85 -9.79
CA LEU A 65 38.55 6.18 -10.35
C LEU A 65 38.49 6.17 -11.89
N PRO A 66 39.65 6.20 -12.57
CA PRO A 66 39.71 5.92 -13.99
C PRO A 66 39.14 4.53 -14.30
N GLU A 67 38.40 4.40 -15.41
CA GLU A 67 37.85 3.11 -15.84
C GLU A 67 38.94 2.04 -16.03
N SER A 68 40.17 2.44 -16.38
CA SER A 68 41.33 1.55 -16.49
C SER A 68 41.70 0.82 -15.20
N ASP A 69 41.32 1.38 -14.06
CA ASP A 69 41.69 0.87 -12.73
C ASP A 69 40.56 0.01 -12.14
N MET A 70 39.36 0.08 -12.74
CA MET A 70 38.15 -0.52 -12.19
C MET A 70 38.19 -2.04 -12.15
N ILE A 71 38.78 -2.72 -13.13
CA ILE A 71 38.78 -4.19 -13.18
C ILE A 71 39.47 -4.80 -11.97
N GLU A 72 40.64 -4.28 -11.57
CA GLU A 72 41.37 -4.80 -10.41
C GLU A 72 40.66 -4.44 -9.09
N VAL A 73 40.06 -3.25 -9.00
CA VAL A 73 39.25 -2.86 -7.84
C VAL A 73 38.04 -3.80 -7.68
N LEU A 74 37.33 -4.05 -8.77
CA LEU A 74 36.16 -4.92 -8.79
C LEU A 74 36.52 -6.38 -8.54
N ALA A 75 37.68 -6.84 -8.99
CA ALA A 75 38.19 -8.17 -8.66
C ALA A 75 38.45 -8.32 -7.15
N GLY A 76 39.00 -7.28 -6.50
CA GLY A 76 39.17 -7.27 -5.04
C GLY A 76 37.83 -7.36 -4.29
N TYR A 77 36.80 -6.67 -4.78
CA TYR A 77 35.45 -6.80 -4.24
C TYR A 77 34.84 -8.18 -4.50
N ALA A 78 35.07 -8.75 -5.69
CA ALA A 78 34.65 -10.11 -6.03
C ALA A 78 35.28 -11.15 -5.09
N GLU A 79 36.57 -11.02 -4.77
CA GLU A 79 37.23 -11.85 -3.76
C GLU A 79 36.59 -11.70 -2.38
N GLN A 80 36.30 -10.46 -1.96
CA GLN A 80 35.70 -10.16 -0.66
C GLN A 80 34.32 -10.81 -0.49
N VAL A 81 33.50 -10.82 -1.54
CA VAL A 81 32.16 -11.43 -1.51
C VAL A 81 32.16 -12.93 -1.80
N GLY A 82 33.33 -13.50 -2.09
CA GLY A 82 33.53 -14.94 -2.28
C GLY A 82 33.13 -15.45 -3.66
N VAL A 83 33.37 -14.66 -4.72
CA VAL A 83 33.36 -15.14 -6.10
C VAL A 83 34.45 -16.21 -6.25
N ALA A 84 34.11 -17.34 -6.90
CA ALA A 84 34.97 -18.52 -6.92
C ALA A 84 36.07 -18.45 -7.99
N ASP A 85 35.74 -17.93 -9.17
CA ASP A 85 36.64 -17.79 -10.31
C ASP A 85 36.83 -16.31 -10.65
N ILE A 86 37.89 -15.72 -10.07
CA ILE A 86 38.25 -14.31 -10.24
C ILE A 86 38.81 -14.04 -11.63
N GLU A 87 39.49 -15.00 -12.24
CA GLU A 87 40.04 -14.84 -13.58
C GLU A 87 38.92 -14.82 -14.63
N GLN A 88 37.92 -15.70 -14.48
CA GLN A 88 36.70 -15.64 -15.29
C GLN A 88 35.99 -14.29 -15.10
N PHE A 89 35.80 -13.85 -13.85
CA PHE A 89 35.16 -12.58 -13.54
C PHE A 89 35.87 -11.39 -14.24
N LYS A 90 37.21 -11.34 -14.17
CA LYS A 90 38.01 -10.30 -14.83
C LYS A 90 37.85 -10.36 -16.36
N SER A 91 37.97 -11.56 -16.95
CA SER A 91 37.77 -11.75 -18.38
C SER A 91 36.38 -11.30 -18.84
N GLU A 92 35.33 -11.60 -18.07
CA GLU A 92 33.96 -11.21 -18.39
C GLU A 92 33.77 -9.68 -18.40
N LEU A 93 34.46 -8.96 -17.50
CA LEU A 93 34.49 -7.50 -17.47
C LEU A 93 35.29 -6.91 -18.64
N GLU A 94 36.47 -7.48 -18.96
CA GLU A 94 37.29 -7.06 -20.10
C GLU A 94 36.55 -7.23 -21.43
N ASP A 95 35.84 -8.34 -21.58
CA ASP A 95 35.07 -8.68 -22.77
C ASP A 95 33.73 -7.94 -22.87
N GLY A 96 33.28 -7.30 -21.79
CA GLY A 96 31.96 -6.67 -21.71
C GLY A 96 30.81 -7.68 -21.82
N THR A 97 30.99 -8.87 -21.24
CA THR A 97 30.09 -10.03 -21.41
C THR A 97 28.64 -9.70 -21.05
N TYR A 98 28.42 -8.87 -20.03
CA TYR A 98 27.09 -8.49 -19.56
C TYR A 98 26.62 -7.13 -20.07
N THR A 99 27.44 -6.39 -20.84
CA THR A 99 27.04 -5.13 -21.47
C THR A 99 25.72 -5.26 -22.25
N PRO A 100 25.49 -6.28 -23.10
CA PRO A 100 24.23 -6.42 -23.82
C PRO A 100 23.01 -6.54 -22.89
N LEU A 101 23.15 -7.25 -21.77
CA LEU A 101 22.09 -7.40 -20.77
C LEU A 101 21.78 -6.06 -20.10
N VAL A 102 22.81 -5.41 -19.54
CA VAL A 102 22.68 -4.12 -18.84
C VAL A 102 22.07 -3.07 -19.77
N MET A 103 22.54 -2.97 -21.01
CA MET A 103 22.04 -1.98 -21.97
C MET A 103 20.62 -2.28 -22.44
N ALA A 104 20.22 -3.54 -22.56
CA ALA A 104 18.84 -3.90 -22.88
C ALA A 104 17.88 -3.49 -21.74
N GLU A 105 18.30 -3.59 -20.48
CA GLU A 105 17.49 -3.14 -19.34
C GLU A 105 17.40 -1.61 -19.25
N VAL A 106 18.49 -0.90 -19.58
CA VAL A 106 18.47 0.57 -19.74
C VAL A 106 17.49 0.99 -20.85
N GLU A 107 17.53 0.34 -22.01
CA GLU A 107 16.61 0.63 -23.11
C GLU A 107 15.15 0.39 -22.71
N GLN A 108 14.87 -0.69 -21.98
CA GLN A 108 13.54 -0.98 -21.45
C GLN A 108 13.07 0.11 -20.46
N ALA A 109 13.94 0.54 -19.55
CA ALA A 109 13.61 1.59 -18.59
C ALA A 109 13.29 2.92 -19.29
N VAL A 110 14.15 3.36 -20.22
CA VAL A 110 13.93 4.58 -21.01
C VAL A 110 12.65 4.47 -21.85
N GLY A 111 12.40 3.31 -22.48
CA GLY A 111 11.17 3.06 -23.23
C GLY A 111 9.90 3.05 -22.37
N ALA A 112 10.03 2.89 -21.06
CA ALA A 112 8.96 2.99 -20.07
C ALA A 112 8.92 4.37 -19.36
N ASP A 113 9.63 5.37 -19.90
CA ASP A 113 9.79 6.71 -19.32
C ASP A 113 10.44 6.73 -17.92
N ILE A 114 11.16 5.66 -17.53
CA ILE A 114 11.89 5.55 -16.27
C ILE A 114 13.32 6.07 -16.48
N ASN A 115 13.59 7.27 -15.96
CA ASN A 115 14.84 8.00 -16.19
C ASN A 115 15.62 8.33 -14.91
N SER A 116 15.22 7.77 -13.77
CA SER A 116 15.85 8.01 -12.47
C SER A 116 15.88 6.77 -11.61
N THR A 117 16.86 6.72 -10.71
CA THR A 117 17.00 5.67 -9.68
C THR A 117 16.91 6.27 -8.27
N PRO A 118 16.38 5.53 -7.29
CA PRO A 118 15.64 4.28 -7.43
C PRO A 118 14.25 4.53 -8.03
N THR A 119 13.78 3.61 -8.88
CA THR A 119 12.37 3.52 -9.29
C THR A 119 11.87 2.13 -8.95
N LEU A 120 10.76 2.06 -8.22
CA LEU A 120 10.09 0.80 -7.90
C LEU A 120 8.84 0.66 -8.76
N VAL A 121 8.56 -0.55 -9.21
CA VAL A 121 7.35 -0.87 -9.98
C VAL A 121 6.67 -2.05 -9.30
N VAL A 122 5.41 -1.89 -8.91
CA VAL A 122 4.60 -2.92 -8.27
C VAL A 122 3.42 -3.24 -9.18
N ASN A 123 3.29 -4.50 -9.59
CA ASN A 123 2.23 -4.96 -10.51
C ASN A 123 2.00 -4.03 -11.72
N ARG A 124 3.10 -3.64 -12.38
CA ARG A 124 3.14 -2.74 -13.56
C ARG A 124 2.75 -1.29 -13.30
N VAL A 125 2.69 -0.86 -12.05
CA VAL A 125 2.44 0.54 -11.67
C VAL A 125 3.69 1.11 -11.00
N ILE A 126 4.11 2.29 -11.43
CA ILE A 126 5.22 3.01 -10.80
C ILE A 126 4.83 3.33 -9.36
N TYR A 127 5.67 2.93 -8.41
CA TYR A 127 5.47 3.16 -7.00
C TYR A 127 5.61 4.65 -6.65
N PRO A 128 4.58 5.30 -6.09
CA PRO A 128 4.62 6.72 -5.75
C PRO A 128 5.33 6.95 -4.41
N ALA A 129 6.66 6.86 -4.42
CA ALA A 129 7.49 6.96 -3.21
C ALA A 129 7.30 8.25 -2.41
N GLN A 130 6.91 9.37 -3.04
CA GLN A 130 6.60 10.61 -2.32
C GLN A 130 5.34 10.50 -1.45
N ALA A 131 4.37 9.67 -1.85
CA ALA A 131 3.11 9.50 -1.13
C ALA A 131 3.18 8.39 -0.08
N PHE A 132 3.94 7.32 -0.35
CA PHE A 132 4.01 6.14 0.53
C PHE A 132 5.34 6.02 1.30
N GLY A 133 6.36 6.82 0.96
CA GLY A 133 7.71 6.68 1.52
C GLY A 133 8.43 5.43 1.00
N LEU A 134 9.64 5.16 1.48
CA LEU A 134 10.39 3.92 1.18
C LEU A 134 10.53 3.06 2.45
N SER A 135 9.42 2.87 3.15
CA SER A 135 9.33 2.01 4.34
C SER A 135 8.64 0.69 4.01
N TYR A 136 8.75 -0.27 4.93
CA TYR A 136 7.99 -1.52 4.86
C TYR A 136 6.48 -1.24 4.76
N GLN A 137 5.95 -0.38 5.64
CA GLN A 137 4.53 -0.03 5.67
C GLN A 137 4.06 0.59 4.34
N GLY A 138 4.86 1.48 3.74
CA GLY A 138 4.51 2.12 2.48
C GLY A 138 4.45 1.13 1.32
N LEU A 139 5.47 0.28 1.20
CA LEU A 139 5.54 -0.74 0.16
C LEU A 139 4.48 -1.82 0.35
N GLU A 140 4.23 -2.24 1.59
CA GLU A 140 3.17 -3.19 1.92
C GLU A 140 1.79 -2.62 1.55
N ALA A 141 1.50 -1.40 1.99
CA ALA A 141 0.23 -0.72 1.71
C ALA A 141 -0.04 -0.60 0.21
N PHE A 142 0.96 -0.14 -0.56
CA PHE A 142 0.82 -0.03 -2.00
C PHE A 142 0.71 -1.39 -2.68
N SER A 143 1.46 -2.40 -2.21
CA SER A 143 1.40 -3.75 -2.79
C SER A 143 0.03 -4.40 -2.58
N LYS A 144 -0.54 -4.31 -1.37
CA LYS A 144 -1.91 -4.78 -1.11
C LYS A 144 -2.94 -3.99 -1.90
N LEU A 145 -2.77 -2.67 -2.05
CA LEU A 145 -3.64 -1.85 -2.89
C LEU A 145 -3.59 -2.31 -4.37
N MET A 146 -2.40 -2.62 -4.89
CA MET A 146 -2.26 -3.10 -6.26
C MET A 146 -2.82 -4.50 -6.45
N ALA A 147 -2.75 -5.35 -5.42
CA ALA A 147 -3.41 -6.67 -5.43
C ALA A 147 -4.94 -6.56 -5.43
N LEU A 148 -5.50 -5.51 -4.81
CA LEU A 148 -6.94 -5.25 -4.78
C LEU A 148 -7.52 -4.77 -6.13
N ARG A 149 -6.65 -4.35 -7.07
CA ARG A 149 -7.06 -3.68 -8.32
C ARG A 149 -8.01 -4.52 -9.17
N ASP A 150 -7.83 -5.84 -9.20
CA ASP A 150 -8.69 -6.74 -9.99
C ASP A 150 -10.10 -6.89 -9.39
N ASN A 151 -10.29 -6.46 -8.13
CA ASN A 151 -11.57 -6.48 -7.41
C ASN A 151 -12.23 -5.09 -7.37
N TRP A 152 -11.73 -4.12 -8.13
CA TRP A 152 -12.34 -2.80 -8.21
C TRP A 152 -13.66 -2.84 -8.98
N PHE A 153 -14.61 -2.03 -8.51
CA PHE A 153 -15.92 -1.88 -9.09
C PHE A 153 -16.03 -0.59 -9.89
N GLU A 154 -17.00 -0.57 -10.80
CA GLU A 154 -17.57 0.69 -11.26
C GLU A 154 -18.55 1.21 -10.22
N ARG A 155 -18.79 2.53 -10.21
CA ARG A 155 -19.77 3.12 -9.30
C ARG A 155 -21.15 2.51 -9.56
N PRO A 156 -21.84 1.98 -8.53
CA PRO A 156 -23.12 1.29 -8.73
C PRO A 156 -24.24 2.26 -9.13
N GLU A 157 -25.26 1.73 -9.80
CA GLU A 157 -26.50 2.46 -10.06
C GLU A 157 -27.25 2.76 -8.75
N GLN A 158 -28.06 3.82 -8.75
CA GLN A 158 -28.86 4.22 -7.58
C GLN A 158 -30.09 3.32 -7.46
N VAL A 159 -30.11 2.46 -6.44
CA VAL A 159 -31.23 1.56 -6.13
C VAL A 159 -31.84 1.81 -4.74
N ILE A 160 -31.09 2.41 -3.82
CA ILE A 160 -31.61 2.83 -2.51
C ILE A 160 -32.60 3.98 -2.70
N ASP A 161 -33.81 3.76 -2.18
CA ASP A 161 -34.89 4.75 -2.09
C ASP A 161 -34.69 5.67 -0.87
N PRO A 162 -34.47 6.99 -1.05
CA PRO A 162 -34.26 7.94 0.04
C PRO A 162 -35.43 8.08 1.01
N GLU A 163 -36.64 7.67 0.63
CA GLU A 163 -37.85 7.80 1.46
C GLU A 163 -38.09 6.60 2.38
N LYS A 164 -37.25 5.55 2.28
CA LYS A 164 -37.37 4.33 3.07
C LYS A 164 -36.33 4.25 4.19
N ALA A 165 -36.60 3.41 5.17
CA ALA A 165 -35.69 3.14 6.27
C ALA A 165 -34.87 1.88 6.01
N TYR A 166 -33.58 1.92 6.33
CA TYR A 166 -32.66 0.80 6.17
C TYR A 166 -31.81 0.64 7.43
N THR A 167 -31.37 -0.59 7.67
CA THR A 167 -30.38 -0.93 8.70
C THR A 167 -29.21 -1.66 8.09
N ALA A 168 -28.03 -1.42 8.63
CA ALA A 168 -26.84 -2.25 8.40
C ALA A 168 -26.47 -2.97 9.70
N THR A 169 -26.33 -4.29 9.64
CA THR A 169 -25.77 -5.09 10.73
C THR A 169 -24.31 -5.39 10.39
N ILE A 170 -23.39 -4.77 11.12
CA ILE A 170 -21.95 -5.02 11.03
C ILE A 170 -21.64 -6.16 12.01
N GLN A 171 -21.40 -7.35 11.47
CA GLN A 171 -21.04 -8.52 12.26
C GLN A 171 -19.54 -8.51 12.50
N THR A 172 -19.12 -8.57 13.75
CA THR A 172 -17.70 -8.56 14.13
C THR A 172 -17.37 -9.75 15.03
N GLU A 173 -16.09 -10.04 15.22
CA GLU A 173 -15.69 -11.06 16.21
C GLU A 173 -15.94 -10.64 17.68
N LYS A 174 -16.30 -9.37 17.93
CA LYS A 174 -16.70 -8.85 19.25
C LYS A 174 -18.21 -8.85 19.47
N GLY A 175 -19.00 -9.11 18.43
CA GLY A 175 -20.46 -9.02 18.45
C GLY A 175 -21.00 -8.19 17.29
N ASP A 176 -22.33 -8.02 17.27
CA ASP A 176 -23.02 -7.31 16.21
C ASP A 176 -23.20 -5.82 16.58
N ILE A 177 -23.05 -4.96 15.58
CA ILE A 177 -23.32 -3.52 15.66
C ILE A 177 -24.43 -3.21 14.64
N VAL A 178 -25.57 -2.71 15.11
CA VAL A 178 -26.70 -2.36 14.23
C VAL A 178 -26.72 -0.86 14.01
N VAL A 179 -26.71 -0.46 12.75
CA VAL A 179 -26.68 0.93 12.30
C VAL A 179 -27.99 1.25 11.58
N GLU A 180 -28.71 2.27 12.00
CA GLU A 180 -29.75 2.89 11.19
C GLU A 180 -29.10 3.81 10.15
N LEU A 181 -29.43 3.60 8.88
CA LEU A 181 -28.84 4.34 7.76
C LEU A 181 -29.69 5.57 7.41
N PHE A 182 -29.05 6.61 6.86
CA PHE A 182 -29.66 7.91 6.54
C PHE A 182 -29.70 8.19 5.03
N PRO A 183 -30.48 7.42 4.24
CA PRO A 183 -30.53 7.59 2.78
C PRO A 183 -31.23 8.91 2.38
N ASP A 184 -31.98 9.55 3.27
CA ASP A 184 -32.60 10.86 3.06
C ASP A 184 -31.55 11.99 2.97
N THR A 185 -30.47 11.87 3.74
CA THR A 185 -29.39 12.87 3.77
C THR A 185 -28.15 12.47 2.97
N ALA A 186 -27.90 11.17 2.78
CA ALA A 186 -26.74 10.64 2.08
C ALA A 186 -27.11 9.50 1.09
N PRO A 187 -28.04 9.73 0.14
CA PRO A 187 -28.59 8.67 -0.72
C PRO A 187 -27.54 7.96 -1.57
N VAL A 188 -26.55 8.69 -2.08
CA VAL A 188 -25.50 8.11 -2.95
C VAL A 188 -24.52 7.29 -2.12
N ASN A 189 -24.10 7.81 -0.97
CA ASN A 189 -23.11 7.15 -0.13
C ASN A 189 -23.70 5.94 0.60
N VAL A 190 -24.97 6.00 1.04
CA VAL A 190 -25.69 4.83 1.57
C VAL A 190 -25.86 3.75 0.48
N ASN A 191 -26.18 4.14 -0.76
CA ASN A 191 -26.25 3.19 -1.88
C ASN A 191 -24.91 2.50 -2.16
N SER A 192 -23.82 3.27 -2.16
CA SER A 192 -22.46 2.73 -2.30
C SER A 192 -22.11 1.76 -1.17
N PHE A 193 -22.40 2.13 0.09
CA PHE A 193 -22.14 1.28 1.25
C PHE A 193 -22.92 -0.03 1.18
N ALA A 194 -24.21 0.03 0.85
CA ALA A 194 -25.07 -1.15 0.71
C ALA A 194 -24.61 -2.07 -0.43
N PHE A 195 -24.27 -1.52 -1.59
CA PHE A 195 -23.73 -2.28 -2.71
C PHE A 195 -22.44 -3.00 -2.31
N LEU A 196 -21.48 -2.30 -1.69
CA LEU A 196 -20.22 -2.90 -1.28
C LEU A 196 -20.41 -4.01 -0.24
N ALA A 197 -21.36 -3.83 0.69
CA ALA A 197 -21.75 -4.87 1.63
C ALA A 197 -22.28 -6.12 0.90
N GLU A 198 -23.17 -5.95 -0.08
CA GLU A 198 -23.69 -7.06 -0.89
C GLU A 198 -22.60 -7.77 -1.72
N GLN A 199 -21.59 -7.03 -2.19
CA GLN A 199 -20.44 -7.60 -2.92
C GLN A 199 -19.41 -8.29 -2.01
N GLY A 200 -19.63 -8.35 -0.70
CA GLY A 200 -18.69 -8.93 0.25
C GLY A 200 -17.42 -8.09 0.44
N TRP A 201 -17.43 -6.81 0.06
CA TRP A 201 -16.25 -5.92 0.14
C TRP A 201 -15.71 -5.78 1.56
N TYR A 202 -16.60 -5.85 2.54
CA TYR A 202 -16.26 -5.68 3.96
C TYR A 202 -15.91 -6.99 4.67
N GLU A 203 -16.10 -8.15 4.03
CA GLU A 203 -15.83 -9.45 4.61
C GLU A 203 -14.33 -9.63 4.88
N ASP A 204 -14.02 -10.21 6.05
CA ASP A 204 -12.66 -10.42 6.56
C ASP A 204 -11.78 -9.14 6.68
N GLY A 205 -12.33 -7.97 6.41
CA GLY A 205 -11.72 -6.68 6.72
C GLY A 205 -11.58 -6.48 8.22
N THR A 206 -10.89 -5.42 8.63
CA THR A 206 -10.72 -5.10 10.06
C THR A 206 -11.08 -3.65 10.37
N PHE A 207 -11.38 -3.40 11.64
CA PHE A 207 -11.17 -2.07 12.20
C PHE A 207 -9.67 -1.80 12.26
N HIS A 208 -9.13 -1.20 11.20
CA HIS A 208 -7.69 -1.07 11.00
C HIS A 208 -7.07 0.06 11.82
N ARG A 209 -7.88 1.00 12.29
CA ARG A 209 -7.45 2.11 13.14
C ARG A 209 -8.53 2.46 14.16
N VAL A 210 -8.19 2.41 15.44
CA VAL A 210 -9.13 2.56 16.56
C VAL A 210 -8.49 3.47 17.58
N LEU A 211 -8.99 4.71 17.63
CA LEU A 211 -8.55 5.73 18.56
C LEU A 211 -9.58 5.88 19.67
N PRO A 212 -9.25 5.46 20.91
CA PRO A 212 -10.12 5.65 22.06
C PRO A 212 -10.58 7.11 22.15
N ASP A 213 -11.82 7.32 22.57
CA ASP A 213 -12.46 8.63 22.72
C ASP A 213 -12.65 9.43 21.43
N PHE A 214 -12.27 8.87 20.26
CA PHE A 214 -12.45 9.53 18.98
C PHE A 214 -13.24 8.66 17.98
N VAL A 215 -12.60 7.69 17.33
CA VAL A 215 -13.27 6.86 16.30
C VAL A 215 -12.72 5.44 16.20
N ALA A 216 -13.58 4.50 15.80
CA ALA A 216 -13.20 3.20 15.27
C ALA A 216 -13.38 3.20 13.74
N GLN A 217 -12.29 3.05 12.98
CA GLN A 217 -12.26 3.13 11.53
C GLN A 217 -12.03 1.76 10.89
N GLY A 218 -12.86 1.44 9.89
CA GLY A 218 -12.83 0.19 9.13
C GLY A 218 -13.15 0.42 7.65
N GLY A 219 -13.49 -0.65 6.94
CA GLY A 219 -13.93 -0.57 5.54
C GLY A 219 -12.83 -0.52 4.48
N ASP A 220 -11.60 -0.86 4.85
CA ASP A 220 -10.49 -1.14 3.94
C ASP A 220 -10.19 -2.65 3.93
N PRO A 221 -10.43 -3.38 2.83
CA PRO A 221 -10.16 -4.82 2.74
C PRO A 221 -8.69 -5.18 2.94
N THR A 222 -7.76 -4.26 2.65
CA THR A 222 -6.33 -4.48 2.83
C THR A 222 -5.88 -4.30 4.29
N GLY A 223 -6.69 -3.61 5.09
CA GLY A 223 -6.37 -3.21 6.47
C GLY A 223 -5.25 -2.17 6.59
N THR A 224 -4.85 -1.51 5.49
CA THR A 224 -3.68 -0.59 5.45
C THR A 224 -4.06 0.88 5.60
N GLY A 225 -5.35 1.21 5.46
CA GLY A 225 -5.89 2.55 5.46
C GLY A 225 -5.91 3.21 4.07
N VAL A 226 -5.43 2.56 3.01
CA VAL A 226 -5.40 3.13 1.64
C VAL A 226 -6.32 2.45 0.64
N GLY A 227 -6.94 1.32 1.00
CA GLY A 227 -7.84 0.59 0.11
C GLY A 227 -9.12 1.34 -0.21
N PHE A 228 -9.62 1.09 -1.42
CA PHE A 228 -10.85 1.70 -1.95
C PHE A 228 -11.43 0.86 -3.10
N PRO A 229 -12.72 1.04 -3.44
CA PRO A 229 -13.44 0.14 -4.35
C PRO A 229 -13.23 0.43 -5.83
N GLY A 230 -12.21 1.21 -6.22
CA GLY A 230 -11.99 1.63 -7.61
C GLY A 230 -12.74 2.89 -8.04
N TYR A 231 -13.75 3.32 -7.28
CA TYR A 231 -14.50 4.57 -7.53
C TYR A 231 -14.58 5.45 -6.28
N ARG A 232 -15.02 6.71 -6.48
CA ARG A 232 -15.30 7.69 -5.43
C ARG A 232 -16.70 8.27 -5.56
N CYS A 233 -17.32 8.56 -4.42
CA CYS A 233 -18.54 9.34 -4.29
C CYS A 233 -18.23 10.76 -3.79
N GLY A 234 -19.11 11.70 -4.12
CA GLY A 234 -19.05 13.06 -3.62
C GLY A 234 -19.46 13.17 -2.15
N ASP A 235 -19.22 14.34 -1.56
CA ASP A 235 -19.65 14.64 -0.19
C ASP A 235 -21.15 14.95 -0.15
N GLU A 236 -21.87 14.37 0.81
CA GLU A 236 -23.30 14.62 1.07
C GLU A 236 -23.47 15.17 2.49
N VAL A 237 -22.95 16.37 2.71
CA VAL A 237 -22.97 17.00 4.04
C VAL A 237 -24.11 18.01 4.15
N THR A 238 -24.86 17.92 5.25
CA THR A 238 -26.04 18.76 5.51
C THR A 238 -26.02 19.29 6.94
N PRO A 239 -26.53 20.51 7.22
CA PRO A 239 -26.72 21.01 8.58
C PRO A 239 -27.70 20.17 9.42
N ALA A 240 -28.50 19.31 8.79
CA ALA A 240 -29.46 18.45 9.48
C ALA A 240 -28.79 17.32 10.28
N ARG A 241 -27.52 17.02 10.02
CA ARG A 241 -26.74 15.99 10.71
C ARG A 241 -25.40 16.59 11.15
N SER A 242 -25.04 16.37 12.40
CA SER A 242 -23.80 16.86 12.98
C SER A 242 -23.16 15.78 13.85
N PHE A 243 -21.87 15.92 14.10
CA PHE A 243 -21.11 15.07 15.02
C PHE A 243 -21.24 15.56 16.48
N ASP A 244 -22.46 15.60 16.99
CA ASP A 244 -22.80 16.10 18.34
C ASP A 244 -23.07 15.00 19.37
N GLU A 245 -23.01 13.72 18.96
CA GLU A 245 -23.20 12.55 19.81
C GLU A 245 -22.28 11.38 19.40
N PRO A 246 -22.04 10.40 20.31
CA PRO A 246 -21.38 9.15 19.96
C PRO A 246 -22.24 8.26 19.05
N GLY A 247 -21.60 7.27 18.42
CA GLY A 247 -22.27 6.25 17.61
C GLY A 247 -22.62 6.70 16.19
N LEU A 248 -22.15 7.86 15.73
CA LEU A 248 -22.38 8.28 14.35
C LEU A 248 -21.45 7.54 13.40
N VAL A 249 -22.01 7.05 12.30
CA VAL A 249 -21.29 6.33 11.24
C VAL A 249 -21.12 7.25 10.06
N ALA A 250 -19.87 7.50 9.67
CA ALA A 250 -19.52 8.39 8.57
C ALA A 250 -18.42 7.80 7.69
N LEU A 251 -18.35 8.24 6.43
CA LEU A 251 -17.32 7.78 5.51
C LEU A 251 -16.01 8.53 5.73
N ALA A 252 -14.90 7.80 5.82
CA ALA A 252 -13.56 8.37 5.79
C ALA A 252 -13.20 8.81 4.36
N ASN A 253 -12.45 9.91 4.26
CA ASN A 253 -12.00 10.47 2.98
C ASN A 253 -10.57 11.03 3.11
N SER A 254 -9.92 11.26 1.96
CA SER A 254 -8.58 11.87 1.86
C SER A 254 -8.65 13.33 1.39
N GLY A 255 -9.78 13.99 1.65
CA GLY A 255 -10.13 15.31 1.14
C GLY A 255 -11.50 15.34 0.46
N PRO A 256 -11.98 16.54 0.06
CA PRO A 256 -13.33 16.71 -0.46
C PRO A 256 -13.64 15.79 -1.64
N ASN A 257 -14.83 15.19 -1.64
CA ASN A 257 -15.37 14.32 -2.69
C ASN A 257 -14.53 13.07 -2.97
N THR A 258 -13.90 12.50 -1.93
CA THR A 258 -13.12 11.25 -2.03
C THR A 258 -13.69 10.11 -1.18
N ASN A 259 -14.99 10.15 -0.90
CA ASN A 259 -15.67 9.07 -0.19
C ASN A 259 -15.55 7.77 -0.97
N GLY A 260 -15.08 6.71 -0.31
CA GLY A 260 -14.90 5.39 -0.90
C GLY A 260 -15.69 4.35 -0.12
N SER A 261 -14.99 3.32 0.36
CA SER A 261 -15.59 2.27 1.19
C SER A 261 -15.35 2.44 2.68
N GLN A 262 -14.27 3.15 3.06
CA GLN A 262 -13.85 3.27 4.44
C GLN A 262 -14.85 4.10 5.24
N PHE A 263 -15.16 3.64 6.44
CA PHE A 263 -16.08 4.30 7.36
C PHE A 263 -15.49 4.33 8.76
N PHE A 264 -16.05 5.19 9.60
CA PHE A 264 -15.72 5.23 11.01
C PHE A 264 -16.97 5.41 11.87
N ILE A 265 -16.89 4.93 13.11
CA ILE A 265 -17.91 5.07 14.15
C ILE A 265 -17.35 5.97 15.25
N THR A 266 -18.07 7.02 15.65
CA THR A 266 -17.61 7.94 16.70
C THR A 266 -17.79 7.36 18.10
N TYR A 267 -16.81 7.57 18.99
CA TYR A 267 -16.92 7.25 20.41
C TYR A 267 -17.46 8.40 21.26
N ALA A 268 -17.41 9.62 20.72
CA ALA A 268 -17.78 10.85 21.41
C ALA A 268 -18.25 11.91 20.39
N PRO A 269 -18.85 13.02 20.83
CA PRO A 269 -19.08 14.18 19.97
C PRO A 269 -17.77 14.68 19.37
N THR A 270 -17.72 14.83 18.03
CA THR A 270 -16.54 15.30 17.29
C THR A 270 -16.88 16.45 16.33
N PRO A 271 -17.26 17.64 16.83
CA PRO A 271 -17.77 18.72 15.98
C PRO A 271 -16.80 19.25 14.93
N ASN A 272 -15.50 18.99 15.10
CA ASN A 272 -14.44 19.31 14.12
C ASN A 272 -14.57 18.50 12.82
N LEU A 273 -15.33 17.40 12.81
CA LEU A 273 -15.61 16.60 11.62
C LEU A 273 -16.79 17.14 10.81
N ASN A 274 -17.59 18.05 11.37
CA ASN A 274 -18.72 18.66 10.67
C ASN A 274 -18.27 19.34 9.37
N ALA A 275 -19.14 19.33 8.36
CA ALA A 275 -18.88 19.86 7.01
C ALA A 275 -17.81 19.12 6.18
N ASN A 276 -17.08 18.16 6.76
CA ASN A 276 -15.96 17.47 6.10
C ASN A 276 -16.23 16.00 5.79
N PHE A 277 -17.15 15.35 6.50
CA PHE A 277 -17.42 13.92 6.37
C PHE A 277 -18.92 13.66 6.22
N THR A 278 -19.27 12.78 5.30
CA THR A 278 -20.65 12.35 5.06
C THR A 278 -21.08 11.38 6.16
N ILE A 279 -22.06 11.77 6.98
CA ILE A 279 -22.70 10.88 7.95
C ILE A 279 -23.72 10.01 7.19
N ILE A 280 -23.55 8.69 7.25
CA ILE A 280 -24.40 7.73 6.55
C ILE A 280 -25.35 6.97 7.49
N GLY A 281 -25.17 7.08 8.80
CA GLY A 281 -26.03 6.41 9.76
C GLY A 281 -25.63 6.64 11.22
N GLN A 282 -26.30 5.92 12.11
CA GLN A 282 -26.07 5.94 13.55
C GLN A 282 -26.25 4.54 14.14
N VAL A 283 -25.37 4.17 15.06
CA VAL A 283 -25.48 2.94 15.85
C VAL A 283 -26.72 3.02 16.74
N VAL A 284 -27.63 2.06 16.56
CA VAL A 284 -28.85 1.92 17.36
C VAL A 284 -28.77 0.74 18.34
N GLU A 285 -27.94 -0.26 18.05
CA GLU A 285 -27.63 -1.38 18.96
C GLU A 285 -26.15 -1.77 18.84
N GLY A 286 -25.53 -2.23 19.93
CA GLY A 286 -24.15 -2.70 19.94
C GLY A 286 -23.09 -1.61 20.17
N MET A 287 -23.45 -0.46 20.76
CA MET A 287 -22.44 0.55 21.12
C MET A 287 -21.41 0.02 22.14
N ASP A 288 -21.84 -0.88 23.04
CA ASP A 288 -20.97 -1.61 23.96
C ASP A 288 -20.02 -2.58 23.24
N VAL A 289 -20.39 -3.07 22.04
CA VAL A 289 -19.51 -3.83 21.15
C VAL A 289 -18.49 -2.91 20.50
N VAL A 290 -18.91 -1.72 20.03
CA VAL A 290 -17.99 -0.69 19.48
C VAL A 290 -16.93 -0.35 20.53
N GLU A 291 -17.31 -0.13 21.79
CA GLU A 291 -16.39 0.16 22.92
C GLU A 291 -15.41 -0.99 23.24
N GLN A 292 -15.68 -2.21 22.77
CA GLN A 292 -14.81 -3.37 22.95
C GLN A 292 -13.86 -3.60 21.77
N ILE A 293 -13.98 -2.83 20.69
CA ILE A 293 -13.03 -2.90 19.57
C ILE A 293 -11.64 -2.47 20.07
N THR A 294 -10.67 -3.31 19.78
CA THR A 294 -9.28 -3.26 20.23
C THR A 294 -8.62 -1.96 19.76
N PRO A 295 -8.17 -1.10 20.70
CA PRO A 295 -7.44 0.11 20.36
C PRO A 295 -6.17 -0.19 19.56
N ARG A 296 -5.94 0.56 18.47
CA ARG A 296 -4.75 0.45 17.63
C ARG A 296 -4.54 1.68 16.75
N ASP A 297 -3.29 2.10 16.61
CA ASP A 297 -2.89 3.09 15.59
C ASP A 297 -1.60 2.63 14.89
N PRO A 298 -1.72 1.77 13.85
CA PRO A 298 -0.56 1.24 13.12
C PRO A 298 0.34 2.30 12.48
N GLN A 299 -0.13 3.55 12.36
CA GLN A 299 0.67 4.66 11.85
C GLN A 299 1.62 5.24 12.90
N GLN A 300 1.30 5.08 14.19
CA GLN A 300 2.09 5.58 15.32
C GLN A 300 2.81 4.46 16.08
N ASP A 301 2.27 3.25 16.02
CA ASP A 301 2.76 2.08 16.73
C ASP A 301 2.93 0.90 15.77
N VAL A 302 4.19 0.55 15.49
CA VAL A 302 4.53 -0.58 14.61
C VAL A 302 4.18 -1.93 15.24
N ASP A 303 4.03 -1.99 16.56
CA ASP A 303 3.66 -3.19 17.32
C ASP A 303 2.18 -3.19 17.70
N ALA A 304 1.38 -2.30 17.08
CA ALA A 304 -0.05 -2.22 17.32
C ALA A 304 -0.71 -3.60 17.15
N PRO A 305 -1.65 -3.98 18.04
CA PRO A 305 -2.29 -5.28 17.97
C PRO A 305 -3.02 -5.45 16.62
N PRO A 306 -3.27 -6.70 16.17
CA PRO A 306 -4.14 -6.96 15.04
C PRO A 306 -5.50 -6.29 15.22
N GLY A 307 -6.11 -5.86 14.11
CA GLY A 307 -7.42 -5.24 14.14
C GLY A 307 -8.51 -6.29 14.26
N ASP A 308 -9.58 -5.96 14.98
CA ASP A 308 -10.70 -6.87 15.10
C ASP A 308 -11.43 -7.00 13.77
N LYS A 309 -11.81 -8.23 13.44
CA LYS A 309 -12.42 -8.58 12.16
C LYS A 309 -13.87 -8.12 12.04
N ILE A 310 -14.18 -7.59 10.87
CA ILE A 310 -15.53 -7.50 10.32
C ILE A 310 -15.78 -8.83 9.59
N ILE A 311 -16.74 -9.60 10.09
CA ILE A 311 -17.12 -10.89 9.51
C ILE A 311 -17.95 -10.65 8.26
N ASN A 312 -18.97 -9.79 8.37
CA ASN A 312 -19.86 -9.42 7.26
C ASN A 312 -20.58 -8.10 7.58
N ILE A 313 -21.14 -7.45 6.55
CA ILE A 313 -22.11 -6.36 6.71
C ILE A 313 -23.37 -6.72 5.93
N ILE A 314 -24.52 -6.71 6.59
CA ILE A 314 -25.81 -7.05 5.99
C ILE A 314 -26.68 -5.79 5.99
N VAL A 315 -27.15 -5.35 4.82
CA VAL A 315 -28.04 -4.19 4.69
C VAL A 315 -29.45 -4.64 4.33
N GLU A 316 -30.44 -4.17 5.10
CA GLU A 316 -31.85 -4.54 4.98
C GLU A 316 -32.76 -3.31 4.95
N GLU A 317 -33.78 -3.34 4.10
CA GLU A 317 -34.90 -2.39 4.12
C GLU A 317 -35.85 -2.75 5.28
N LYS A 318 -36.20 -1.78 6.13
CA LYS A 318 -37.21 -1.98 7.18
C LYS A 318 -38.61 -1.98 6.57
N ASN A 319 -39.40 -3.02 6.88
CA ASN A 319 -40.82 -3.13 6.51
C ASN A 319 -41.72 -2.21 7.33
#